data_AF-C5ARQ7-F1
#
_entry.id   AF-C5ARQ7-F1
#
_cell.length_a   1.000
_cell.length_b   1.000
_cell.length_c   1.000
_cell.angle_alpha   90.00
_cell.angle_beta   90.00
_cell.angle_gamma   90.00
#
_symmetry.space_group_name_H-M   'P 1'
#
loop_
_entity.id
_entity.type
_entity.pdbx_description
1 polymer ?
#
loop_
_entity_poly.entity_id
_entity_poly.type
_entity_poly.pdbx_seq_one_letter_code
_entity_poly.pdbx_strand_id
1 'polypeptide(L)'
;MLNPDLRRPVIERVKAYRTHLFERWVEAKRHAAQSDDIADHQAVAEAYTRFMRAHLVPDEQAHLELEDEIARLTAENQGLRERLVERSHA
;
A
#
# COMPACT_ATOMS: atom_id res chain seq x y z
N MET A 1 -17.50 22.61 9.58
CA MET A 1 -17.52 22.71 8.11
C MET A 1 -17.36 21.30 7.54
N LEU A 2 -18.26 20.87 6.64
CA LEU A 2 -18.07 19.61 5.88
C LEU A 2 -16.89 19.78 4.92
N ASN A 3 -16.02 18.77 4.85
CA ASN A 3 -14.89 18.73 3.92
C ASN A 3 -15.41 19.02 2.48
N PRO A 4 -14.89 20.04 1.77
CA PRO A 4 -15.42 20.49 0.48
C PRO A 4 -15.49 19.37 -0.56
N ASP A 5 -14.67 18.33 -0.45
CA ASP A 5 -14.70 17.17 -1.33
C ASP A 5 -15.99 16.35 -1.21
N LEU A 6 -16.65 16.33 -0.05
CA LEU A 6 -17.89 15.56 0.16
C LEU A 6 -19.10 16.12 -0.60
N ARG A 7 -18.99 17.34 -1.15
CA ARG A 7 -20.06 17.97 -1.96
C ARG A 7 -20.02 17.57 -3.43
N ARG A 8 -18.93 16.95 -3.89
CA ARG A 8 -18.78 16.50 -5.28
C ARG A 8 -19.50 15.16 -5.52
N PRO A 9 -20.01 14.92 -6.74
CA PRO A 9 -20.46 13.60 -7.17
C PRO A 9 -19.42 12.51 -6.87
N VAL A 10 -19.88 11.31 -6.52
CA VAL A 10 -19.01 10.15 -6.20
C VAL A 10 -17.97 9.91 -7.30
N ILE A 11 -18.37 10.00 -8.57
CA ILE A 11 -17.49 9.81 -9.72
C ILE A 11 -16.34 10.82 -9.75
N GLU A 12 -16.63 12.10 -9.45
CA GLU A 12 -15.61 13.14 -9.40
C GLU A 12 -14.66 12.95 -8.22
N ARG A 13 -15.16 12.49 -7.07
CA ARG A 13 -14.32 12.14 -5.92
C ARG A 13 -13.38 10.99 -6.23
N VAL A 14 -13.89 9.91 -6.86
CA VAL A 14 -13.07 8.77 -7.27
C VAL A 14 -11.99 9.19 -8.27
N LYS A 15 -12.36 10.03 -9.26
CA LYS A 15 -11.40 10.58 -10.22
C LYS A 15 -10.33 11.42 -9.54
N ALA A 16 -10.72 12.35 -8.66
CA ALA A 16 -9.78 13.20 -7.92
C ALA A 16 -8.83 12.37 -7.05
N TYR A 17 -9.36 11.34 -6.37
CA TYR A 17 -8.55 10.42 -5.56
C TYR A 17 -7.52 9.67 -6.40
N ARG A 18 -7.90 9.13 -7.55
CA ARG A 18 -6.97 8.45 -8.47
C ARG A 18 -5.91 9.40 -9.03
N THR A 19 -6.28 10.64 -9.37
CA THR A 19 -5.35 11.67 -9.81
C THR A 19 -4.32 11.99 -8.72
N HIS A 20 -4.77 12.15 -7.48
CA HIS A 20 -3.87 12.39 -6.34
C HIS A 20 -2.87 11.24 -6.15
N LEU A 21 -3.30 9.99 -6.24
CA LEU A 21 -2.41 8.82 -6.14
C LEU A 21 -1.41 8.77 -7.29
N PHE A 22 -1.81 9.14 -8.51
CA PHE A 22 -0.91 9.24 -9.65
C PHE A 22 0.18 10.29 -9.43
N GLU A 23 -0.20 11.48 -8.97
CA GLU A 23 0.76 12.56 -8.67
C GLU A 23 1.78 12.11 -7.62
N ARG A 24 1.32 11.41 -6.57
CA ARG A 24 2.18 10.86 -5.52
C ARG A 24 3.18 9.83 -6.04
N TRP A 25 2.76 8.96 -6.97
CA TRP A 25 3.68 8.02 -7.63
C TRP A 25 4.69 8.73 -8.54
N VAL A 26 4.28 9.77 -9.28
CA VAL A 26 5.19 10.58 -10.11
C VAL A 26 6.24 11.29 -9.26
N GLU A 27 5.83 11.84 -8.11
CA GLU A 27 6.73 12.50 -7.16
C GLU A 27 7.73 11.50 -6.57
N ALA A 28 7.27 10.30 -6.16
CA ALA A 28 8.14 9.24 -5.66
C ALA A 28 9.20 8.84 -6.70
N LYS A 29 8.81 8.66 -7.97
CA LYS A 29 9.75 8.36 -9.06
C LYS A 29 10.80 9.46 -9.24
N ARG A 30 10.40 10.73 -9.13
CA ARG A 30 11.33 11.86 -9.25
C ARG A 30 12.34 11.85 -8.11
N HIS A 31 11.89 11.57 -6.89
CA HIS A 31 12.76 11.47 -5.72
C HIS A 31 13.75 10.31 -5.85
N ALA A 32 13.26 9.10 -6.16
CA ALA A 32 14.09 7.92 -6.33
C ALA A 32 15.12 8.04 -7.47
N ALA A 33 14.80 8.79 -8.54
CA ALA A 33 15.75 9.06 -9.62
C ALA A 33 16.98 9.91 -9.19
N GLN A 34 16.89 10.57 -8.03
CA GLN A 34 17.93 11.41 -7.45
C GLN A 34 18.56 10.78 -6.19
N SER A 35 18.17 9.54 -5.85
CA SER A 35 18.56 8.87 -4.61
C SER A 35 19.07 7.46 -4.86
N ASP A 36 20.15 7.10 -4.16
CA ASP A 36 20.67 5.73 -4.11
C ASP A 36 20.10 4.94 -2.92
N ASP A 37 19.22 5.54 -2.10
CA ASP A 37 18.58 4.87 -0.97
C ASP A 37 17.52 3.88 -1.47
N ILE A 38 17.68 2.60 -1.11
CA ILE A 38 16.73 1.54 -1.43
C ILE A 38 15.31 1.83 -0.90
N ALA A 39 15.19 2.54 0.21
CA ALA A 39 13.90 2.93 0.77
C ALA A 39 13.12 3.85 -0.18
N ASP A 40 13.80 4.74 -0.90
CA ASP A 40 13.17 5.63 -1.88
C ASP A 40 12.66 4.85 -3.10
N HIS A 41 13.43 3.85 -3.55
CA HIS A 41 13.00 2.95 -4.62
C HIS A 41 11.82 2.06 -4.20
N GLN A 42 11.79 1.61 -2.94
CA GLN A 42 10.64 0.88 -2.38
C GLN A 42 9.39 1.77 -2.30
N ALA A 43 9.54 3.03 -1.91
CA ALA A 43 8.43 3.98 -1.86
C ALA A 43 7.76 4.20 -3.24
N VAL A 44 8.52 4.08 -4.34
CA VAL A 44 7.95 4.09 -5.70
C VAL A 44 7.03 2.90 -5.93
N ALA A 45 7.46 1.70 -5.55
CA ALA A 45 6.68 0.48 -5.71
C ALA A 45 5.40 0.51 -4.86
N GLU A 46 5.48 1.03 -3.63
CA GLU A 46 4.31 1.23 -2.77
C GLU A 46 3.32 2.23 -3.37
N ALA A 47 3.80 3.39 -3.82
CA ALA A 47 2.96 4.42 -4.42
C ALA A 47 2.28 3.92 -5.70
N TYR A 48 3.01 3.15 -6.53
CA TYR A 48 2.45 2.51 -7.72
C TYR A 48 1.36 1.50 -7.34
N THR A 49 1.61 0.65 -6.36
CA THR A 49 0.65 -0.37 -5.89
C THR A 49 -0.64 0.27 -5.41
N ARG A 50 -0.54 1.35 -4.59
CA ARG A 50 -1.72 2.11 -4.13
C ARG A 50 -2.50 2.72 -5.29
N PHE A 51 -1.81 3.32 -6.27
CA PHE A 51 -2.44 3.87 -7.47
C PHE A 51 -3.19 2.80 -8.28
N MET A 52 -2.57 1.63 -8.48
CA MET A 52 -3.20 0.52 -9.21
C MET A 52 -4.40 -0.04 -8.45
N ARG A 53 -4.28 -0.27 -7.13
CA ARG A 53 -5.37 -0.79 -6.30
C ARG A 53 -6.60 0.13 -6.29
N ALA A 54 -6.43 1.44 -6.44
CA ALA A 54 -7.56 2.37 -6.56
C ALA A 54 -8.40 2.20 -7.84
N HIS A 55 -7.95 1.41 -8.81
CA HIS A 55 -8.70 1.08 -10.04
C HIS A 55 -9.52 -0.20 -9.94
N LEU A 56 -9.26 -1.02 -8.92
CA LEU A 56 -9.97 -2.27 -8.66
C LEU A 56 -11.40 -2.01 -8.19
N VAL A 57 -12.27 -2.98 -8.45
CA VAL A 57 -13.61 -2.99 -7.83
C VAL A 57 -13.50 -3.41 -6.35
N PRO A 58 -14.50 -3.11 -5.50
CA PRO A 58 -14.42 -3.37 -4.07
C PRO A 58 -14.06 -4.82 -3.70
N ASP A 59 -14.61 -5.81 -4.43
CA ASP A 59 -14.36 -7.23 -4.15
C ASP A 59 -12.90 -7.62 -4.45
N GLU A 60 -12.31 -7.07 -5.51
CA GLU A 60 -10.90 -7.27 -5.85
C GLU A 60 -9.97 -6.59 -4.82
N GLN A 61 -10.37 -5.42 -4.31
CA GLN A 61 -9.64 -4.74 -3.23
C GLN A 61 -9.65 -5.58 -1.95
N ALA A 62 -10.84 -6.05 -1.54
CA ALA A 62 -11.00 -6.88 -0.35
C ALA A 62 -10.21 -8.19 -0.46
N HIS A 63 -10.17 -8.80 -1.66
CA HIS A 63 -9.37 -10.00 -1.89
C HIS A 63 -7.88 -9.74 -1.65
N LEU A 64 -7.30 -8.68 -2.22
CA LEU A 64 -5.89 -8.35 -2.01
C LEU A 64 -5.58 -7.96 -0.57
N GLU A 65 -6.49 -7.27 0.12
CA GLU A 65 -6.34 -6.96 1.55
C GLU A 65 -6.27 -8.22 2.40
N LEU A 66 -7.08 -9.24 2.07
CA LEU A 66 -7.03 -10.55 2.72
C LEU A 66 -5.73 -11.29 2.42
N GLU A 67 -5.23 -11.24 1.18
CA GLU A 67 -3.94 -11.83 0.82
C GLU A 67 -2.77 -11.18 1.58
N ASP A 68 -2.75 -9.85 1.68
CA ASP A 68 -1.76 -9.12 2.46
C ASP A 68 -1.80 -9.51 3.94
N GLU A 69 -3.01 -9.66 4.50
CA GLU A 69 -3.21 -10.06 5.89
C GLU A 69 -2.75 -11.50 6.13
N ILE A 70 -3.04 -12.42 5.21
CA ILE A 70 -2.54 -13.80 5.26
C ILE A 70 -1.01 -13.82 5.23
N ALA A 71 -0.39 -13.04 4.35
CA ALA A 71 1.07 -12.96 4.26
C ALA A 71 1.69 -12.43 5.57
N ARG A 72 1.11 -11.37 6.13
CA ARG A 72 1.53 -10.79 7.42
C ARG A 72 1.45 -11.81 8.55
N LEU A 73 0.29 -12.45 8.71
CA LEU A 73 0.06 -13.45 9.75
C LEU A 73 0.95 -14.68 9.57
N THR A 74 1.24 -15.08 8.33
CA THR A 74 2.14 -16.20 8.03
C THR A 74 3.57 -15.87 8.47
N ALA A 75 4.07 -14.68 8.16
CA ALA A 75 5.39 -14.23 8.59
C ALA A 75 5.48 -14.13 10.12
N GLU A 76 4.44 -13.61 10.78
CA GLU A 76 4.37 -13.56 12.24
C GLU A 76 4.39 -14.97 12.86
N ASN A 77 3.59 -15.89 12.33
CA ASN A 77 3.56 -17.27 12.81
C ASN A 77 4.92 -17.95 12.67
N GLN A 78 5.59 -17.72 11.54
CA GLN A 78 6.93 -18.26 11.29
C GLN A 78 7.93 -17.72 12.32
N GLY A 79 7.97 -16.40 12.54
CA GLY A 79 8.86 -15.80 13.54
C GLY A 79 8.56 -16.26 14.97
N LEU A 80 7.29 -16.48 15.31
CA LEU A 80 6.91 -17.07 16.61
C LEU A 80 7.38 -18.51 16.76
N ARG A 81 7.28 -19.33 15.70
CA ARG A 81 7.78 -20.71 15.69
C ARG A 81 9.28 -20.77 15.86
N GLU A 82 10.03 -19.92 15.14
CA GLU A 82 11.48 -19.82 15.25
C GLU A 82 11.90 -19.49 16.69
N ARG A 83 11.28 -18.48 17.31
CA ARG A 83 11.55 -18.10 18.70
C ARG A 83 11.22 -19.20 19.72
N LEU A 84 10.19 -20.01 19.47
CA LEU A 84 9.85 -21.15 20.32
C LEU A 84 10.92 -22.25 20.22
N VAL A 85 11.39 -22.54 19.01
CA VAL A 85 12.47 -23.51 18.77
C VAL A 85 13.76 -23.04 19.46
N GLU A 86 14.16 -21.77 19.27
CA GLU A 86 15.33 -21.18 19.92
C GLU A 86 15.27 -21.29 21.46
N ARG A 87 14.10 -21.02 22.06
CA ARG A 87 13.89 -21.16 23.51
C ARG A 87 13.89 -22.59 24.01
N SER A 88 13.54 -23.56 23.18
CA SER A 88 13.53 -24.98 23.55
C SER A 88 14.91 -25.64 23.50
N HIS A 89 15.88 -24.97 22.86
CA HIS A 89 17.27 -25.42 22.75
C HIS A 89 18.26 -24.61 23.60
N ALA A 90 17.78 -23.62 24.36
CA ALA A 90 18.54 -22.81 25.31
C ALA A 90 18.34 -23.33 26.75
#